data_AF-A0AAW9I994-F1
#
_entry.id   AF-A0AAW9I994-F1
#
_cell.length_a   1.000
_cell.length_b   1.000
_cell.length_c   1.000
_cell.angle_alpha   90.00
_cell.angle_beta   90.00
_cell.angle_gamma   90.00
#
_symmetry.space_group_name_H-M   'P 1'
#
loop_
_entity.id
_entity.type
_entity.pdbx_description
1 polymer ?
#
loop_
_entity_poly.entity_id
_entity_poly.type
_entity_poly.pdbx_seq_one_letter_code
_entity_poly.pdbx_strand_id
1 'polypeptide(L)'
;AKYPKHLESLLVESIRTLHKERLLELFDETQAYIEEHAFSREMTERVLLEMSVVLYRQFEHMKVLFEWSLEELLQELHASRTLQQLMDVIKSHFSKWIAESRSGQAKDNVQAVMGKAKDYIAENYQKDLSIEEVSELADLSISHFCTLFKATTGYT
;
A
#
# COMPACT_ATOMS: atom_id res chain seq x y z
N ALA A 1 -31.43 -3.53 4.62
CA ALA A 1 -30.65 -3.26 3.39
C ALA A 1 -29.50 -4.27 3.26
N LYS A 2 -28.97 -4.51 2.06
CA LYS A 2 -27.97 -5.57 1.79
C LYS A 2 -26.56 -5.00 1.77
N TYR A 3 -25.58 -5.76 2.26
CA TYR A 3 -24.16 -5.44 2.18
C TYR A 3 -23.70 -5.22 0.71
N PRO A 4 -22.98 -4.13 0.38
CA PRO A 4 -22.57 -3.82 -0.99
C PRO A 4 -21.33 -4.61 -1.42
N LYS A 5 -21.49 -5.91 -1.71
CA LYS A 5 -20.38 -6.80 -2.11
C LYS A 5 -19.65 -6.36 -3.39
N HIS A 6 -20.35 -5.70 -4.30
CA HIS A 6 -19.73 -5.20 -5.53
C HIS A 6 -18.70 -4.08 -5.23
N LEU A 7 -19.06 -3.11 -4.39
CA LEU A 7 -18.16 -2.02 -3.98
C LEU A 7 -16.95 -2.56 -3.19
N GLU A 8 -17.16 -3.53 -2.28
CA GLU A 8 -16.06 -4.22 -1.59
C GLU A 8 -15.06 -4.81 -2.59
N SER A 9 -15.54 -5.47 -3.64
CA SER A 9 -14.68 -6.10 -4.65
C SER A 9 -13.82 -5.06 -5.40
N LEU A 10 -14.41 -3.92 -5.77
CA LEU A 10 -13.70 -2.83 -6.44
C LEU A 10 -12.69 -2.11 -5.51
N LEU A 11 -13.04 -1.95 -4.24
CA LEU A 11 -12.15 -1.40 -3.22
C LEU A 11 -10.94 -2.32 -3.00
N VAL A 12 -11.18 -3.63 -2.91
CA VAL A 12 -10.12 -4.65 -2.82
C VAL A 12 -9.18 -4.57 -4.03
N GLU A 13 -9.73 -4.46 -5.23
CA GLU A 13 -8.93 -4.31 -6.45
C GLU A 13 -8.08 -3.03 -6.41
N SER A 14 -8.67 -1.90 -6.02
CA SER A 14 -7.97 -0.62 -5.91
C SER A 14 -6.83 -0.67 -4.89
N ILE A 15 -7.01 -1.39 -3.78
CA ILE A 15 -5.93 -1.64 -2.82
C ILE A 15 -4.85 -2.50 -3.46
N ARG A 16 -5.21 -3.62 -4.11
CA ARG A 16 -4.27 -4.53 -4.77
C ARG A 16 -3.39 -3.84 -5.80
N THR A 17 -3.94 -2.88 -6.52
CA THR A 17 -3.22 -2.07 -7.51
C THR A 17 -2.63 -0.79 -6.93
N LEU A 18 -2.78 -0.54 -5.62
CA LEU A 18 -2.36 0.67 -4.92
C LEU A 18 -2.84 1.98 -5.58
N HIS A 19 -4.06 1.96 -6.10
CA HIS A 19 -4.66 3.05 -6.87
C HIS A 19 -5.51 3.95 -5.95
N LYS A 20 -4.85 4.92 -5.30
CA LYS A 20 -5.43 5.78 -4.25
C LYS A 20 -6.66 6.58 -4.72
N GLU A 21 -6.59 7.21 -5.88
CA GLU A 21 -7.65 8.11 -6.36
C GLU A 21 -8.96 7.34 -6.55
N ARG A 22 -8.89 6.22 -7.26
CA ARG A 22 -10.01 5.29 -7.44
C ARG A 22 -10.57 4.75 -6.12
N LEU A 23 -9.70 4.44 -5.16
CA LEU A 23 -10.13 4.00 -3.82
C LEU A 23 -11.00 5.08 -3.13
N LEU A 24 -10.59 6.35 -3.20
CA LEU A 24 -11.32 7.46 -2.59
C LEU A 24 -12.69 7.67 -3.23
N GLU A 25 -12.75 7.61 -4.57
CA GLU A 25 -14.02 7.66 -5.32
C GLU A 25 -14.95 6.53 -4.89
N LEU A 26 -14.44 5.30 -4.76
CA LEU A 26 -15.25 4.16 -4.32
C LEU A 26 -15.75 4.30 -2.87
N PHE A 27 -15.02 4.99 -2.01
CA PHE A 27 -15.53 5.35 -0.69
C PHE A 27 -16.64 6.40 -0.77
N ASP A 28 -16.56 7.38 -1.67
CA ASP A 28 -17.68 8.30 -1.94
C ASP A 28 -18.91 7.54 -2.47
N GLU A 29 -18.71 6.59 -3.40
CA GLU A 29 -19.78 5.71 -3.90
C GLU A 29 -20.39 4.85 -2.78
N THR A 30 -19.56 4.38 -1.83
CA THR A 30 -20.01 3.62 -0.65
C THR A 30 -20.85 4.49 0.29
N GLN A 31 -20.42 5.74 0.52
CA GLN A 31 -21.20 6.71 1.31
C GLN A 31 -22.56 6.97 0.67
N ALA A 32 -22.60 7.24 -0.64
CA ALA A 32 -23.84 7.45 -1.38
C ALA A 32 -24.78 6.24 -1.32
N TYR A 33 -24.24 5.02 -1.44
CA TYR A 33 -25.03 3.79 -1.30
C TYR A 33 -25.67 3.65 0.08
N ILE A 34 -24.93 3.97 1.15
CA ILE A 34 -25.41 3.94 2.54
C ILE A 34 -26.56 4.95 2.73
N GLU A 35 -26.40 6.16 2.19
CA GLU A 35 -27.39 7.24 2.25
C GLU A 35 -28.66 6.89 1.46
N GLU A 36 -28.52 6.41 0.22
CA GLU A 36 -29.64 6.01 -0.66
C GLU A 36 -30.50 4.92 -0.04
N HIS A 37 -29.86 3.96 0.63
CA HIS A 37 -30.55 2.84 1.26
C HIS A 37 -30.97 3.12 2.71
N ALA A 38 -30.80 4.37 3.18
CA ALA A 38 -31.18 4.84 4.51
C ALA A 38 -30.73 3.89 5.64
N PHE A 39 -29.46 3.51 5.62
CA PHE A 39 -28.91 2.61 6.64
C PHE A 39 -29.06 3.24 8.04
N SER A 40 -29.45 2.42 9.02
CA SER A 40 -29.34 2.81 10.42
C SER A 40 -27.87 2.95 10.82
N ARG A 41 -27.59 3.73 11.86
CA ARG A 41 -26.24 3.87 12.39
C ARG A 41 -25.57 2.53 12.67
N GLU A 42 -26.28 1.62 13.33
CA GLU A 42 -25.78 0.26 13.64
C GLU A 42 -25.43 -0.52 12.37
N MET A 43 -26.26 -0.42 11.32
CA MET A 43 -26.00 -1.07 10.04
C MET A 43 -24.78 -0.46 9.32
N THR A 44 -24.66 0.88 9.34
CA THR A 44 -23.52 1.60 8.76
C THR A 44 -22.23 1.19 9.45
N GLU A 45 -22.18 1.24 10.78
CA GLU A 45 -21.00 0.81 11.56
C GLU A 45 -20.65 -0.64 11.22
N ARG A 46 -21.62 -1.55 11.24
CA ARG A 46 -21.38 -2.96 10.89
C ARG A 46 -20.78 -3.13 9.50
N VAL A 47 -21.37 -2.51 8.48
CA VAL A 47 -20.87 -2.63 7.09
C VAL A 47 -19.48 -2.04 6.95
N LEU A 48 -19.22 -0.88 7.52
CA LEU A 48 -17.91 -0.23 7.44
C LEU A 48 -16.83 -1.00 8.20
N LEU A 49 -17.15 -1.60 9.35
CA LEU A 49 -16.23 -2.46 10.10
C LEU A 49 -15.93 -3.75 9.30
N GLU A 50 -16.96 -4.43 8.80
CA GLU A 50 -16.81 -5.64 7.97
C GLU A 50 -15.96 -5.35 6.72
N MET A 51 -16.23 -4.24 6.02
CA MET A 51 -15.43 -3.79 4.87
C MET A 51 -13.98 -3.51 5.28
N SER A 52 -13.78 -2.73 6.35
CA SER A 52 -12.43 -2.33 6.80
C SER A 52 -11.55 -3.54 7.09
N VAL A 53 -12.10 -4.59 7.72
CA VAL A 53 -11.37 -5.85 7.97
C VAL A 53 -10.96 -6.54 6.66
N VAL A 54 -11.87 -6.65 5.69
CA VAL A 54 -11.59 -7.31 4.40
C VAL A 54 -10.52 -6.55 3.61
N LEU A 55 -10.63 -5.22 3.59
CA LEU A 55 -9.70 -4.33 2.91
C LEU A 55 -8.32 -4.34 3.57
N TYR A 56 -8.27 -4.27 4.91
CA TYR A 56 -7.01 -4.31 5.67
C TYR A 56 -6.20 -5.57 5.40
N ARG A 57 -6.85 -6.74 5.36
CA ARG A 57 -6.19 -8.02 5.05
C ARG A 57 -5.44 -8.02 3.71
N GLN A 58 -5.86 -7.19 2.74
CA GLN A 58 -5.15 -7.11 1.46
C GLN A 58 -3.74 -6.53 1.64
N PHE A 59 -3.54 -5.61 2.59
CA PHE A 59 -2.22 -5.04 2.90
C PHE A 59 -1.32 -6.05 3.61
N GLU A 60 -1.86 -6.88 4.52
CA GLU A 60 -1.09 -7.95 5.17
C GLU A 60 -0.52 -8.94 4.14
N HIS A 61 -1.29 -9.27 3.10
CA HIS A 61 -0.83 -10.14 2.01
C HIS A 61 0.28 -9.54 1.15
N MET A 62 0.41 -8.20 1.11
CA MET A 62 1.48 -7.52 0.37
C MET A 62 2.84 -7.58 1.09
N LYS A 63 2.92 -8.19 2.28
CA LYS A 63 4.14 -8.35 3.08
C LYS A 63 4.86 -7.03 3.38
N VAL A 64 4.14 -5.92 3.42
CA VAL A 64 4.76 -4.65 3.75
C VAL A 64 4.99 -4.62 5.26
N LEU A 65 6.26 -4.50 5.67
CA LEU A 65 6.69 -4.47 7.06
C LEU A 65 6.36 -3.10 7.69
N PHE A 66 5.11 -2.88 8.05
CA PHE A 66 4.70 -1.68 8.79
C PHE A 66 3.90 -2.01 10.05
N GLU A 67 4.04 -1.17 11.07
CA GLU A 67 3.22 -1.14 12.29
C GLU A 67 1.84 -0.54 11.97
N TRP A 68 1.10 -1.15 11.05
CA TRP A 68 -0.28 -0.77 10.84
C TRP A 68 -1.14 -1.35 11.95
N SER A 69 -2.05 -0.53 12.48
CA SER A 69 -2.98 -0.96 13.50
C SER A 69 -4.41 -0.88 12.96
N LEU A 70 -4.96 -2.03 12.58
CA LEU A 70 -6.39 -2.15 12.34
C LEU A 70 -7.17 -1.74 13.60
N GLU A 71 -6.63 -2.02 14.79
CA GLU A 71 -7.27 -1.66 16.06
C GLU A 71 -7.47 -0.15 16.21
N GLU A 72 -6.48 0.66 15.84
CA GLU A 72 -6.59 2.13 15.86
C GLU A 72 -7.72 2.61 14.94
N LEU A 73 -7.80 2.09 13.71
CA LEU A 73 -8.90 2.39 12.79
C LEU A 73 -10.25 2.04 13.43
N LEU A 74 -10.40 0.82 13.98
CA LEU A 74 -11.67 0.38 14.57
C LEU A 74 -12.07 1.25 15.77
N GLN A 75 -11.11 1.66 16.61
CA GLN A 75 -11.37 2.57 17.74
C GLN A 75 -11.87 3.94 17.28
N GLU A 76 -11.24 4.53 16.24
CA GLU A 76 -11.66 5.81 15.67
C GLU A 76 -13.05 5.73 15.00
N LEU A 77 -13.38 4.60 14.37
CA LEU A 77 -14.71 4.36 13.82
C LEU A 77 -15.77 4.31 14.93
N HIS A 78 -15.50 3.63 16.04
CA HIS A 78 -16.42 3.60 17.18
C HIS A 78 -16.59 4.98 17.86
N ALA A 79 -15.56 5.82 17.85
CA ALA A 79 -15.63 7.18 18.40
C ALA A 79 -16.43 8.15 17.51
N SER A 80 -16.61 7.81 16.22
CA SER A 80 -17.30 8.66 15.24
C SER A 80 -18.80 8.72 15.49
N ARG A 81 -19.38 9.91 15.27
CA ARG A 81 -20.81 10.18 15.57
C ARG A 81 -21.66 10.38 14.32
N THR A 82 -21.03 10.63 13.18
CA THR A 82 -21.71 10.89 11.91
C THR A 82 -21.13 10.02 10.80
N LEU A 83 -21.93 9.78 9.76
CA LEU A 83 -21.46 9.09 8.56
C LEU A 83 -20.24 9.79 7.96
N GLN A 84 -20.26 11.13 7.90
CA GLN A 84 -19.12 11.89 7.38
C GLN A 84 -17.83 11.61 8.16
N GLN A 85 -17.89 11.60 9.49
CA GLN A 85 -16.72 11.30 10.33
C GLN A 85 -16.21 9.88 10.11
N LEU A 86 -17.12 8.90 10.02
CA LEU A 86 -16.75 7.51 9.69
C LEU A 86 -16.02 7.45 8.35
N MET A 87 -16.54 8.11 7.32
CA MET A 87 -15.95 8.12 5.99
C MET A 87 -14.60 8.83 5.97
N ASP A 88 -14.44 9.94 6.68
CA ASP A 88 -13.18 10.68 6.76
C ASP A 88 -12.07 9.86 7.43
N VAL A 89 -12.41 9.16 8.53
CA VAL A 89 -11.49 8.25 9.23
C VAL A 89 -11.02 7.12 8.31
N ILE A 90 -11.95 6.43 7.64
CA ILE A 90 -11.61 5.34 6.70
C ILE A 90 -10.72 5.86 5.58
N LYS A 91 -11.13 6.93 4.91
CA LYS A 91 -10.38 7.50 3.77
C LYS A 91 -8.97 7.93 4.18
N SER A 92 -8.82 8.51 5.37
CA SER A 92 -7.52 8.93 5.90
C SER A 92 -6.57 7.73 6.11
N HIS A 93 -7.02 6.71 6.84
CA HIS A 93 -6.22 5.52 7.14
C HIS A 93 -5.83 4.76 5.86
N PHE A 94 -6.79 4.46 5.00
CA PHE A 94 -6.50 3.70 3.77
C PHE A 94 -5.64 4.51 2.77
N SER A 95 -5.80 5.84 2.70
CA SER A 95 -4.91 6.69 1.90
C SER A 95 -3.47 6.64 2.38
N LYS A 96 -3.28 6.69 3.71
CA LYS A 96 -1.98 6.59 4.35
C LYS A 96 -1.35 5.22 4.06
N TRP A 97 -2.08 4.14 4.27
CA TRP A 97 -1.58 2.77 4.01
C TRP A 97 -1.24 2.53 2.54
N ILE A 98 -2.00 3.05 1.58
CA ILE A 98 -1.62 2.98 0.16
C ILE A 98 -0.31 3.74 -0.10
N ALA A 99 -0.19 4.97 0.39
CA ALA A 99 1.00 5.78 0.19
C ALA A 99 2.26 5.10 0.78
N GLU A 100 2.15 4.57 1.99
CA GLU A 100 3.20 3.83 2.67
C GLU A 100 3.55 2.54 1.93
N SER A 101 2.55 1.78 1.46
CA SER A 101 2.76 0.56 0.68
C SER A 101 3.52 0.80 -0.62
N ARG A 102 3.19 1.89 -1.35
CA ARG A 102 3.94 2.28 -2.56
C ARG A 102 5.39 2.62 -2.24
N SER A 103 5.63 3.30 -1.12
CA SER A 103 6.98 3.66 -0.69
C SER A 103 7.79 2.44 -0.23
N GLY A 104 7.15 1.47 0.44
CA GLY A 104 7.75 0.21 0.87
C GLY A 104 8.17 -0.66 -0.32
N GLN A 105 7.26 -0.87 -1.29
CA GLN A 105 7.57 -1.64 -2.50
C GLN A 105 8.73 -1.06 -3.30
N ALA A 106 8.82 0.26 -3.41
CA ALA A 106 9.93 0.91 -4.09
C ALA A 106 11.28 0.64 -3.38
N LYS A 107 11.30 0.70 -2.05
CA LYS A 107 12.51 0.41 -1.25
C LYS A 107 12.92 -1.05 -1.32
N ASP A 108 11.99 -1.99 -1.18
CA ASP A 108 12.28 -3.42 -1.27
C ASP A 108 12.82 -3.80 -2.65
N ASN A 109 12.27 -3.22 -3.72
CA ASN A 109 12.76 -3.46 -5.07
C ASN A 109 14.21 -2.93 -5.23
N VAL A 110 14.50 -1.73 -4.74
CA VAL A 110 15.87 -1.18 -4.74
C VAL A 110 16.82 -2.10 -3.96
N GLN A 111 16.44 -2.55 -2.77
CA GLN A 111 17.27 -3.46 -1.96
C GLN A 111 17.52 -4.80 -2.68
N ALA A 112 16.51 -5.38 -3.31
CA ALA A 112 16.64 -6.62 -4.06
C ALA A 112 17.57 -6.47 -5.27
N VAL A 113 17.44 -5.37 -6.02
CA VAL A 113 18.32 -5.06 -7.16
C VAL A 113 19.76 -4.83 -6.70
N MET A 114 19.96 -4.08 -5.61
CA MET A 114 21.30 -3.84 -5.03
C MET A 114 21.92 -5.11 -4.44
N GLY A 115 21.12 -6.00 -3.85
CA GLY A 115 21.58 -7.31 -3.37
C GLY A 115 22.10 -8.18 -4.51
N LYS A 116 21.34 -8.30 -5.60
CA LYS A 116 21.79 -9.03 -6.82
C LYS A 116 23.07 -8.45 -7.41
N ALA A 117 23.19 -7.12 -7.45
CA ALA A 117 24.41 -6.47 -7.92
C ALA A 117 25.62 -6.80 -7.02
N LYS A 118 25.44 -6.79 -5.68
CA LYS A 118 26.46 -7.21 -4.72
C LYS A 118 26.90 -8.66 -4.91
N ASP A 119 25.94 -9.57 -5.06
CA ASP A 119 26.22 -10.99 -5.24
C ASP A 119 27.00 -11.22 -6.54
N TYR A 120 26.58 -10.56 -7.64
CA TYR A 120 27.28 -10.64 -8.92
C TYR A 120 28.73 -10.14 -8.84
N ILE A 121 28.95 -9.00 -8.17
CA ILE A 121 30.30 -8.47 -7.93
C ILE A 121 31.10 -9.47 -7.09
N ALA A 122 30.53 -10.02 -6.01
CA ALA A 122 31.22 -10.97 -5.14
C ALA A 122 31.58 -12.29 -5.85
N GLU A 123 30.79 -12.72 -6.83
CA GLU A 123 31.07 -13.92 -7.63
C GLU A 123 32.07 -13.67 -8.76
N ASN A 124 32.18 -12.43 -9.27
CA ASN A 124 32.98 -12.11 -10.45
C ASN A 124 34.12 -11.12 -10.20
N TYR A 125 34.41 -10.71 -8.95
CA TYR A 125 35.45 -9.72 -8.61
C TYR A 125 36.87 -10.10 -9.06
N GLN A 126 37.12 -11.37 -9.37
CA GLN A 126 38.41 -11.86 -9.89
C GLN A 126 38.59 -11.55 -11.39
N LYS A 127 37.52 -11.10 -12.06
CA LYS A 127 37.53 -10.62 -13.44
C LYS A 127 37.48 -9.09 -13.44
N ASP A 128 37.88 -8.48 -14.55
CA ASP A 128 37.80 -7.03 -14.74
C ASP A 128 36.31 -6.65 -14.94
N LEU A 129 35.65 -6.23 -13.85
CA LEU A 129 34.24 -5.84 -13.84
C LEU A 129 34.11 -4.35 -14.12
N SER A 130 33.31 -4.00 -15.13
CA SER A 130 32.96 -2.62 -15.41
C SER A 130 31.68 -2.20 -14.69
N ILE A 131 31.55 -0.91 -14.38
CA ILE A 131 30.34 -0.37 -13.75
C ILE A 131 29.14 -0.45 -14.71
N GLU A 132 29.41 -0.37 -16.01
CA GLU A 132 28.46 -0.55 -17.09
C GLU A 132 27.77 -1.91 -16.97
N GLU A 133 28.54 -3.00 -16.85
CA GLU A 133 28.02 -4.37 -16.80
C GLU A 133 27.12 -4.60 -15.59
N VAL A 134 27.49 -4.06 -14.42
CA VAL A 134 26.69 -4.19 -13.20
C VAL A 134 25.44 -3.29 -13.25
N SER A 135 25.52 -2.12 -13.88
CA SER A 135 24.38 -1.24 -14.07
C SER A 135 23.34 -1.81 -15.04
N GLU A 136 23.79 -2.50 -16.09
CA GLU A 136 22.94 -3.23 -17.03
C GLU A 136 22.22 -4.39 -16.34
N LEU A 137 22.90 -5.15 -15.48
CA LEU A 137 22.29 -6.22 -14.68
C LEU A 137 21.15 -5.69 -13.78
N ALA A 138 21.28 -4.45 -13.31
CA ALA A 138 20.30 -3.78 -12.48
C ALA A 138 19.17 -3.11 -13.28
N ASP A 139 19.24 -3.10 -14.61
CA ASP A 139 18.36 -2.33 -15.52
C ASP A 139 18.29 -0.84 -15.15
N LEU A 140 19.45 -0.27 -14.78
CA LEU A 140 19.60 1.11 -14.35
C LEU A 140 20.65 1.83 -15.19
N SER A 141 20.51 3.14 -15.35
CA SER A 141 21.62 3.95 -15.84
C SER A 141 22.76 3.98 -14.82
N ILE A 142 24.00 4.07 -15.31
CA ILE A 142 25.22 4.08 -14.47
C ILE A 142 25.12 5.11 -13.33
N SER A 143 24.68 6.33 -13.62
CA SER A 143 24.54 7.41 -12.61
C SER A 143 23.52 7.07 -11.52
N HIS A 144 22.39 6.47 -11.91
CA HIS A 144 21.35 6.07 -10.97
C HIS A 144 21.81 4.88 -10.12
N PHE A 145 22.47 3.91 -10.75
CA PHE A 145 23.10 2.78 -10.07
C PHE A 145 24.12 3.24 -9.02
N CYS A 146 25.10 4.06 -9.38
CA CYS A 146 26.13 4.55 -8.43
C CYS A 146 25.51 5.28 -7.23
N THR A 147 24.46 6.08 -7.47
CA THR A 147 23.75 6.80 -6.42
C THR A 147 23.06 5.83 -5.45
N LEU A 148 22.32 4.84 -5.98
CA LEU A 148 21.62 3.84 -5.18
C LEU A 148 22.59 2.89 -4.47
N PHE A 149 23.66 2.48 -5.14
CA PHE A 149 24.67 1.60 -4.58
C PHE A 149 25.39 2.28 -3.41
N LYS A 150 25.77 3.55 -3.55
CA LYS A 150 26.37 4.32 -2.45
C LYS A 150 25.41 4.53 -1.29
N ALA A 151 24.15 4.89 -1.57
CA ALA A 151 23.13 5.09 -0.53
C ALA A 151 22.81 3.80 0.24
N THR A 152 22.83 2.66 -0.44
CA THR A 152 22.44 1.35 0.13
C THR A 152 23.61 0.65 0.82
N THR A 153 24.82 0.80 0.30
CA THR A 153 25.98 0.01 0.74
C THR A 153 27.00 0.84 1.52
N GLY A 154 27.01 2.17 1.33
CA GLY A 154 28.03 3.07 1.86
C GLY A 154 29.34 3.10 1.06
N TYR A 155 29.47 2.26 0.02
CA TYR A 155 30.67 2.14 -0.80
C TYR A 155 30.49 2.85 -2.16
N THR A 156 31.61 3.30 -2.74
CA THR A 156 31.64 3.98 -4.06
C THR A 156 32.48 3.15 -5.03
#